data_AF-A0A8I1WVB2-F1
#
_entry.id   AF-A0A8I1WVB2-F1
#
_cell.length_a   1.000
_cell.length_b   1.000
_cell.length_c   1.000
_cell.angle_alpha   90.00
_cell.angle_beta   90.00
_cell.angle_gamma   90.00
#
_symmetry.space_group_name_H-M   'P 1'
#
loop_
_entity.id
_entity.type
_entity.pdbx_description
1 polymer ?
#
loop_
_entity_poly.entity_id
_entity_poly.type
_entity_poly.pdbx_seq_one_letter_code
_entity_poly.pdbx_strand_id
1 'polypeptide(L)' 'MVDYKELRTVKQLAAEATFVTEAKLRWWIFHADTNGLKTALIKIGGRVYIDRFEFNRWLESRRLAPVSDA' A
#
# COMPACT_ATOMS: atom_id res chain seq x y z
N MET A 1 14.04 -1.56 -6.81
CA MET A 1 14.22 -0.19 -7.32
C MET A 1 12.83 0.39 -7.55
N VAL A 2 12.60 1.67 -7.22
CA VAL A 2 11.29 2.31 -7.39
C VAL A 2 10.99 2.49 -8.88
N ASP A 3 9.80 2.09 -9.32
CA ASP A 3 9.26 2.36 -10.67
C ASP A 3 8.15 3.42 -10.59
N TYR A 4 8.33 4.56 -11.26
CA TYR A 4 7.36 5.65 -11.24
C TYR A 4 6.00 5.23 -11.83
N LYS A 5 5.97 4.23 -12.71
CA LYS A 5 4.74 3.71 -13.31
C LYS A 5 3.86 2.96 -12.31
N GLU A 6 4.44 2.55 -11.19
CA GLU A 6 3.76 1.80 -10.12
C GLU A 6 3.39 2.67 -8.93
N LEU A 7 3.64 3.97 -8.99
CA LEU A 7 3.24 4.90 -7.94
C LEU A 7 1.79 5.32 -8.11
N ARG A 8 1.01 5.18 -7.05
CA ARG A 8 -0.37 5.65 -6.99
C ARG A 8 -0.59 6.61 -5.83
N THR A 9 -1.33 7.67 -6.07
CA THR A 9 -1.94 8.43 -4.98
C THR A 9 -3.01 7.58 -4.30
N VAL A 10 -3.39 7.95 -3.08
CA VAL A 10 -4.52 7.32 -2.36
C VAL A 10 -5.79 7.28 -3.21
N LYS A 11 -6.10 8.39 -3.91
CA LYS A 11 -7.27 8.50 -4.77
C LYS A 11 -7.21 7.53 -5.94
N GLN A 12 -6.06 7.42 -6.61
CA GLN A 12 -5.90 6.50 -7.75
C GLN A 12 -6.02 5.04 -7.29
N LEU A 13 -5.36 4.67 -6.19
CA LEU A 13 -5.42 3.30 -5.70
C LEU A 13 -6.85 2.91 -5.29
N ALA A 14 -7.59 3.79 -4.60
CA ALA A 14 -8.98 3.52 -4.25
C ALA A 14 -9.92 3.45 -5.48
N ALA A 15 -9.63 4.20 -6.54
CA ALA A 15 -10.39 4.12 -7.79
C ALA A 15 -10.09 2.84 -8.58
N GLU A 16 -8.85 2.37 -8.57
CA GLU A 16 -8.41 1.15 -9.25
C GLU A 16 -8.79 -0.13 -8.48
N ALA A 17 -8.72 -0.10 -7.15
CA ALA A 17 -8.90 -1.26 -6.29
C ALA A 17 -10.15 -1.13 -5.41
N THR A 18 -11.29 -1.61 -5.90
CA THR A 18 -12.62 -1.44 -5.28
C THR A 18 -12.78 -2.11 -3.91
N PHE A 19 -11.84 -2.97 -3.50
CA PHE A 19 -11.86 -3.60 -2.17
C PHE A 19 -11.51 -2.62 -1.04
N VAL A 20 -10.94 -1.44 -1.35
CA VAL A 20 -10.47 -0.49 -0.34
C VAL A 20 -10.92 0.94 -0.65
N THR A 21 -11.36 1.65 0.39
CA THR A 21 -11.75 3.06 0.28
C THR A 21 -10.58 4.00 0.57
N GLU A 22 -10.67 5.25 0.11
CA GLU A 22 -9.68 6.28 0.46
C GLU A 22 -9.52 6.44 1.99
N ALA A 23 -10.63 6.38 2.73
CA ALA A 23 -10.62 6.49 4.20
C ALA A 23 -9.80 5.37 4.84
N LYS A 24 -9.95 4.13 4.34
CA LYS A 24 -9.19 2.99 4.85
C LYS A 24 -7.71 3.08 4.49
N LEU A 25 -7.37 3.49 3.27
CA LEU A 25 -5.98 3.74 2.87
C LEU A 25 -5.32 4.81 3.74
N ARG A 26 -6.02 5.94 4.00
CA ARG A 26 -5.52 7.00 4.90
C ARG A 26 -5.30 6.48 6.32
N TRP A 27 -6.21 5.65 6.82
CA TRP A 27 -6.05 5.01 8.12
C TRP A 27 -4.81 4.09 8.17
N TRP A 28 -4.57 3.28 7.13
CA TRP A 28 -3.36 2.46 7.06
C TRP A 28 -2.08 3.29 6.96
N ILE A 29 -2.08 4.38 6.19
CA ILE A 29 -0.95 5.31 6.08
C ILE A 29 -0.66 5.98 7.42
N PHE A 30 -1.70 6.40 8.15
CA PHE A 30 -1.54 7.00 9.46
C PHE A 30 -0.90 6.03 10.47
N HIS A 31 -1.20 4.74 10.37
CA HIS A 31 -0.62 3.68 11.21
C HIS A 31 0.58 2.98 10.55
N ALA A 32 1.23 3.59 9.55
CA ALA A 32 2.26 2.92 8.75
C ALA A 32 3.48 2.46 9.55
N ASP A 33 3.81 3.17 10.63
CA ASP A 33 4.91 2.80 11.53
C ASP A 33 4.65 1.50 12.29
N THR A 34 3.39 1.21 12.62
CA THR A 34 3.02 0.03 13.42
C THR A 34 2.52 -1.13 12.57
N ASN A 35 1.88 -0.83 11.45
CA ASN A 35 1.39 -1.86 10.52
C ASN A 35 2.39 -2.19 9.42
N GLY A 36 3.63 -1.69 9.44
CA GLY A 36 4.67 -2.03 8.46
C GLY A 36 4.43 -1.53 7.03
N LEU A 37 3.39 -0.74 6.76
CA LEU A 37 3.11 -0.21 5.42
C LEU A 37 4.15 0.81 4.96
N LYS A 38 4.97 1.35 5.89
CA LYS A 38 5.92 2.43 5.60
C LYS A 38 6.87 2.13 4.44
N THR A 39 7.22 0.85 4.21
CA THR A 39 8.08 0.42 3.09
C THR A 39 7.45 0.65 1.72
N ALA A 40 6.12 0.68 1.63
CA ALA A 40 5.40 0.95 0.39
C ALA A 40 5.09 2.45 0.18
N LEU A 41 5.49 3.33 1.10
CA LEU A 41 5.15 4.75 1.05
C LEU A 41 6.32 5.59 0.57
N ILE A 42 6.04 6.45 -0.41
CA ILE A 42 6.97 7.46 -0.90
C ILE A 42 6.37 8.84 -0.62
N LYS A 43 7.07 9.65 0.18
CA LYS A 43 6.66 11.02 0.50
C LYS A 43 7.53 12.01 -0.27
N ILE A 44 6.89 12.84 -1.09
CA ILE A 44 7.54 13.93 -1.83
C ILE A 44 6.82 15.21 -1.44
N GLY A 45 7.50 16.05 -0.64
CA GLY A 45 6.89 17.23 -0.03
C GLY A 45 5.65 16.89 0.80
N GLY A 46 4.50 17.47 0.44
CA GLY A 46 3.21 17.24 1.09
C GLY A 46 2.40 16.07 0.54
N ARG A 47 2.89 15.35 -0.49
CA ARG A 47 2.13 14.27 -1.16
C ARG A 47 2.72 12.90 -0.84
N VAL A 48 1.83 11.95 -0.58
CA VAL A 48 2.15 10.53 -0.37
C VAL A 48 1.73 9.73 -1.61
N TYR A 49 2.67 8.92 -2.08
CA TYR A 49 2.47 7.91 -3.12
C TYR A 49 2.64 6.53 -2.50
N ILE A 50 1.92 5.57 -3.06
CA ILE A 50 1.94 4.16 -2.69
C ILE A 50 2.62 3.42 -3.84
N ASP A 51 3.73 2.74 -3.58
CA ASP A 51 4.34 1.81 -4.51
C ASP A 51 3.52 0.52 -4.55
N ARG A 52 2.91 0.21 -5.71
CA ARG A 52 2.02 -0.96 -5.86
C ARG A 52 2.72 -2.28 -5.59
N PHE A 53 4.00 -2.43 -5.92
CA PHE A 53 4.71 -3.69 -5.70
C PHE A 53 4.93 -3.94 -4.22
N GLU A 54 5.46 -2.95 -3.50
CA GLU A 54 5.67 -3.05 -2.06
C GLU A 54 4.34 -3.09 -1.29
N PHE A 55 3.29 -2.45 -1.81
CA PHE A 55 1.95 -2.58 -1.26
C PHE A 55 1.39 -4.01 -1.37
N ASN A 56 1.60 -4.69 -2.51
CA ASN A 56 1.21 -6.09 -2.66
C ASN A 56 1.99 -7.02 -1.74
N ARG A 57 3.30 -6.79 -1.55
CA ARG A 57 4.11 -7.53 -0.57
C ARG A 57 3.61 -7.30 0.85
N TRP A 58 3.22 -6.07 1.16
CA TRP A 58 2.60 -5.75 2.42
C TRP A 58 1.28 -6.52 2.60
N LEU A 59 0.39 -6.56 1.59
CA LEU A 59 -0.85 -7.36 1.64
C LEU A 59 -0.56 -8.85 1.85
N GLU A 60 0.45 -9.40 1.18
CA GLU A 60 0.89 -10.79 1.33
C GLU A 60 1.29 -11.09 2.78
N SER A 61 1.96 -10.15 3.45
CA SER A 61 2.31 -10.27 4.88
C SER A 61 1.10 -10.20 5.83
N ARG A 62 -0.13 -9.99 5.33
CA ARG A 62 -1.38 -9.95 6.11
C ARG A 62 -2.22 -11.21 5.95
N ARG A 63 -1.70 -12.25 5.30
CA ARG A 63 -2.40 -13.54 5.26
C ARG A 63 -2.60 -14.09 6.66
N LEU A 64 -3.81 -14.61 6.92
CA LEU A 64 -4.15 -15.29 8.17
C LEU A 64 -3.55 -16.70 8.26
N ALA A 65 -3.15 -17.26 7.12
CA ALA A 65 -2.47 -18.55 7.01
C ALA A 65 -1.44 -18.48 5.87
N PRO A 66 -0.29 -19.17 5.99
CA PRO A 66 0.68 -19.25 4.91
C PRO A 66 0.04 -19.87 3.66
N VAL A 67 0.51 -19.46 2.48
CA VAL A 67 0.20 -20.20 1.24
C VAL A 67 0.91 -21.53 1.35
N SER A 68 0.18 -22.64 1.45
CA SER A 68 0.78 -23.96 1.28
C SER A 68 1.27 -24.08 -0.16
N ASP A 69 2.57 -24.25 -0.34
CA ASP A 69 3.14 -24.69 -1.61
C ASP A 69 2.62 -26.13 -1.86
N ALA A 70 1.73 -26.27 -2.84
CA ALA A 70 1.23 -27.55 -3.34
C ALA A 70 1.90 -27.91 -4.66
#